data_AF-A0A522VIC4-F1
#
_entry.id   AF-A0A522VIC4-F1
#
_cell.length_a   1.000
_cell.length_b   1.000
_cell.length_c   1.000
_cell.angle_alpha   90.00
_cell.angle_beta   90.00
_cell.angle_gamma   90.00
#
_symmetry.space_group_name_H-M   'P 1'
#
loop_
_entity.id
_entity.type
_entity.pdbx_description
1 polymer ?
#
loop_
_entity_poly.entity_id
_entity_poly.type
_entity_poly.pdbx_seq_one_letter_code
_entity_poly.pdbx_strand_id
1 'polypeptide(L)'
;MCDQKTKQLTLAHFWVAFGAFALASVMGFYQVVERSGLIPALQSPGVYFASVSTHGVLMGFVLTTFFIMGFGYHTAANHDAPFCRSAAWAGFWTAAAGTLLAALPLLTGKASVLFTFYPPLQAHPLFYLGATLLVVGSWVWCVLMVMAVGAWKQAHPGGTLPLPLFATGANAVLWLWSSVGVALEVVFQLLPWSLGLVDTVDVGLARTLFSWTLHPIVYFWLVPAYIALYCFVPQAAGGKLFSEELARIAFVLILVFGLPIGFHHLYMDPMQASGWKLAHGVGTYVVVIPTLITAFTVIASLEMAGRKQGGQGLFGWIGKLPWTQPMVLAAILSLLMLLLGGFGGLVNASYAMNAMVHNTAWVSGHFHLIFAGTVITLYFAIAYRLWPSLTGK
;
A
#
# COMPACT_ATOMS: atom_id res chain seq x y z
N MET A 1 -21.75 -7.27 -14.88
CA MET A 1 -21.81 -7.88 -13.52
C MET A 1 -20.61 -8.81 -13.38
N CYS A 2 -19.89 -8.74 -12.25
CA CYS A 2 -18.77 -9.64 -11.97
C CYS A 2 -19.23 -11.11 -11.92
N ASP A 3 -18.63 -11.97 -12.73
CA ASP A 3 -18.98 -13.39 -12.83
C ASP A 3 -18.60 -14.18 -11.56
N GLN A 4 -19.24 -15.32 -11.34
CA GLN A 4 -19.05 -16.12 -10.12
C GLN A 4 -17.60 -16.55 -9.89
N LYS A 5 -16.83 -16.85 -10.95
CA LYS A 5 -15.44 -17.27 -10.82
C LYS A 5 -14.56 -16.11 -10.36
N THR A 6 -14.82 -14.90 -10.86
CA THR A 6 -14.10 -13.71 -10.40
C THR A 6 -14.47 -13.36 -8.96
N LYS A 7 -15.74 -13.52 -8.55
CA LYS A 7 -16.13 -13.33 -7.14
C LYS A 7 -15.34 -14.25 -6.19
N GLN A 8 -15.21 -15.53 -6.54
CA GLN A 8 -14.42 -16.50 -5.76
C GLN A 8 -12.95 -16.10 -5.65
N LEU A 9 -12.35 -15.68 -6.77
CA LEU A 9 -10.97 -15.21 -6.80
C LEU A 9 -10.77 -13.98 -5.91
N THR A 10 -11.62 -12.96 -6.03
CA THR A 10 -11.57 -11.75 -5.19
C THR A 10 -11.76 -12.08 -3.72
N LEU A 11 -12.72 -12.96 -3.38
CA LEU A 11 -12.94 -13.38 -2.00
C LEU A 11 -11.75 -14.14 -1.41
N ALA A 12 -11.12 -15.05 -2.18
CA ALA A 12 -9.92 -15.77 -1.72
C ALA A 12 -8.79 -14.81 -1.35
N HIS A 13 -8.56 -13.79 -2.18
CA HIS A 13 -7.60 -12.72 -1.89
C HIS A 13 -7.98 -11.93 -0.64
N PHE A 14 -9.25 -11.51 -0.51
CA PHE A 14 -9.71 -10.75 0.64
C PHE A 14 -9.61 -11.55 1.95
N TRP A 15 -9.87 -12.86 1.93
CA TRP A 15 -9.71 -13.72 3.10
C TRP A 15 -8.27 -13.78 3.59
N VAL A 16 -7.29 -13.96 2.68
CA VAL A 16 -5.87 -13.93 3.07
C VAL A 16 -5.49 -12.54 3.58
N ALA A 17 -5.92 -11.48 2.90
CA ALA A 17 -5.62 -10.11 3.24
C ALA A 17 -6.12 -9.76 4.67
N PHE A 18 -7.41 -9.92 4.92
CA PHE A 18 -8.00 -9.57 6.22
C PHE A 18 -7.65 -10.57 7.32
N GLY A 19 -7.34 -11.83 6.99
CA GLY A 19 -6.76 -12.79 7.93
C GLY A 19 -5.37 -12.34 8.42
N ALA A 20 -4.52 -11.88 7.51
CA ALA A 20 -3.22 -11.31 7.84
C ALA A 20 -3.37 -10.04 8.71
N PHE A 21 -4.32 -9.16 8.39
CA PHE A 21 -4.64 -8.00 9.22
C PHE A 21 -5.06 -8.39 10.64
N ALA A 22 -5.93 -9.39 10.79
CA ALA A 22 -6.42 -9.82 12.11
C ALA A 22 -5.27 -10.31 12.99
N LEU A 23 -4.39 -11.14 12.43
CA LEU A 23 -3.19 -11.62 13.13
C LEU A 23 -2.22 -10.48 13.47
N ALA A 24 -1.96 -9.58 12.51
CA ALA A 24 -1.08 -8.44 12.73
C ALA A 24 -1.64 -7.47 13.77
N SER A 25 -2.96 -7.30 13.86
CA SER A 25 -3.60 -6.42 14.85
C SER A 25 -3.37 -6.92 16.28
N VAL A 26 -3.42 -8.23 16.52
CA VAL A 26 -3.08 -8.83 17.81
C VAL A 26 -1.62 -8.54 18.17
N MET A 27 -0.70 -8.67 17.21
CA MET A 27 0.72 -8.35 17.39
C MET A 27 0.95 -6.87 17.68
N GLY A 28 0.25 -5.98 16.99
CA GLY A 28 0.32 -4.53 17.20
C GLY A 28 -0.21 -4.13 18.58
N PHE A 29 -1.32 -4.74 19.02
CA PHE A 29 -1.82 -4.55 20.39
C PHE A 29 -0.79 -5.00 21.43
N TYR A 30 -0.20 -6.19 21.25
CA TYR A 30 0.87 -6.67 22.11
C TYR A 30 2.05 -5.68 22.17
N GLN A 31 2.51 -5.14 21.04
CA GLN A 31 3.61 -4.17 21.01
C GLN A 31 3.32 -2.92 21.84
N VAL A 32 2.09 -2.41 21.81
CA VAL A 32 1.70 -1.25 22.63
C VAL A 32 1.71 -1.61 24.11
N VAL A 33 1.13 -2.76 24.48
CA VAL A 33 1.08 -3.22 25.88
C VAL A 33 2.48 -3.48 26.43
N GLU A 34 3.33 -4.17 25.68
CA GLU A 34 4.71 -4.49 26.07
C GLU A 34 5.53 -3.23 26.33
N ARG A 35 5.49 -2.27 25.40
CA ARG A 35 6.23 -1.00 25.51
C ARG A 35 5.67 -0.04 26.54
N SER A 36 4.41 -0.22 26.96
CA SER A 36 3.80 0.64 27.97
C SER A 36 4.43 0.48 29.36
N GLY A 37 5.07 -0.66 29.62
CA GLY A 37 5.59 -1.01 30.95
C GLY A 37 4.52 -1.32 32.00
N LEU A 38 3.23 -1.30 31.63
CA LEU A 38 2.11 -1.51 32.55
C LEU A 38 2.03 -2.97 33.05
N ILE A 39 2.50 -3.93 32.26
CA ILE A 39 2.49 -5.36 32.60
C ILE A 39 3.91 -5.92 32.44
N PRO A 40 4.78 -5.80 33.47
CA PRO A 40 6.18 -6.23 33.38
C PRO A 40 6.36 -7.69 32.96
N ALA A 41 5.41 -8.57 33.30
CA ALA A 41 5.44 -9.99 32.93
C ALA A 41 5.36 -10.25 31.41
N LEU A 42 4.91 -9.28 30.61
CA LEU A 42 4.84 -9.39 29.15
C LEU A 42 6.09 -8.86 28.42
N GLN A 43 7.01 -8.23 29.16
CA GLN A 43 8.22 -7.64 28.59
C GLN A 43 9.20 -8.74 28.16
N SER A 44 9.48 -8.78 26.87
CA SER A 44 10.40 -9.75 26.29
C SER A 44 10.95 -9.19 24.98
N PRO A 45 12.23 -8.77 24.94
CA PRO A 45 12.83 -8.23 23.72
C PRO A 45 12.71 -9.18 22.53
N GLY A 46 12.92 -10.49 22.74
CA GLY A 46 12.83 -11.50 21.69
C GLY A 46 11.42 -11.59 21.08
N VAL A 47 10.40 -11.65 21.93
CA VAL A 47 8.99 -11.70 21.47
C VAL A 47 8.57 -10.36 20.85
N TYR A 48 9.04 -9.25 21.40
CA TYR A 48 8.80 -7.91 20.85
C TYR A 48 9.35 -7.79 19.43
N PHE A 49 10.62 -8.11 19.17
CA PHE A 49 11.20 -8.02 17.84
C PHE A 49 10.63 -9.04 16.85
N ALA A 50 10.29 -10.26 17.30
CA ALA A 50 9.56 -11.22 16.47
C ALA A 50 8.17 -10.68 16.10
N SER A 51 7.46 -10.08 17.05
CA SER A 51 6.16 -9.43 16.84
C SER A 51 6.24 -8.26 15.88
N VAL A 52 7.18 -7.33 16.06
CA VAL A 52 7.35 -6.17 15.17
C VAL A 52 7.71 -6.61 13.75
N SER A 53 8.58 -7.62 13.61
CA SER A 53 8.94 -8.18 12.31
C SER A 53 7.72 -8.80 11.62
N THR A 54 6.99 -9.66 12.33
CA THR A 54 5.84 -10.34 11.77
C THR A 54 4.69 -9.37 11.46
N HIS A 55 4.41 -8.42 12.36
CA HIS A 55 3.42 -7.37 12.15
C HIS A 55 3.71 -6.56 10.89
N GLY A 56 4.94 -6.05 10.75
CA GLY A 56 5.33 -5.25 9.60
C GLY A 56 5.24 -6.03 8.28
N VAL A 57 5.63 -7.31 8.27
CA VAL A 57 5.53 -8.16 7.08
C VAL A 57 4.07 -8.46 6.71
N LEU A 58 3.25 -8.84 7.69
CA LEU A 58 1.83 -9.13 7.46
C LEU A 58 1.09 -7.89 6.95
N MET A 59 1.35 -6.73 7.53
CA MET A 59 0.67 -5.48 7.17
C MET A 59 1.20 -4.91 5.84
N GLY A 60 2.51 -4.76 5.70
CA GLY A 60 3.13 -4.07 4.57
C GLY A 60 3.21 -4.90 3.29
N PHE A 61 3.31 -6.23 3.39
CA PHE A 61 3.45 -7.10 2.22
C PHE A 61 2.25 -8.01 2.01
N VAL A 62 1.81 -8.76 3.02
CA VAL A 62 0.77 -9.79 2.82
C VAL A 62 -0.61 -9.15 2.62
N LEU A 63 -1.11 -8.40 3.60
CA LEU A 63 -2.41 -7.73 3.58
C LEU A 63 -2.58 -6.90 2.30
N THR A 64 -1.63 -6.02 2.02
CA THR A 64 -1.71 -5.08 0.90
C THR A 64 -1.66 -5.79 -0.44
N THR A 65 -0.71 -6.70 -0.66
CA THR A 65 -0.56 -7.40 -1.94
C THR A 65 -1.81 -8.21 -2.26
N PHE A 66 -2.31 -9.02 -1.31
CA PHE A 66 -3.52 -9.80 -1.55
C PHE A 66 -4.74 -8.91 -1.76
N PHE A 67 -4.92 -7.85 -0.96
CA PHE A 67 -6.03 -6.93 -1.16
C PHE A 67 -5.99 -6.27 -2.55
N ILE A 68 -4.84 -5.71 -2.95
CA ILE A 68 -4.66 -5.02 -4.23
C ILE A 68 -4.92 -5.98 -5.39
N MET A 69 -4.38 -7.19 -5.33
CA MET A 69 -4.60 -8.20 -6.37
C MET A 69 -6.08 -8.53 -6.53
N GLY A 70 -6.76 -8.87 -5.42
CA GLY A 70 -8.18 -9.21 -5.41
C GLY A 70 -9.08 -8.07 -5.89
N PHE A 71 -8.79 -6.84 -5.45
CA PHE A 71 -9.51 -5.64 -5.86
C PHE A 71 -9.25 -5.27 -7.33
N GLY A 72 -8.04 -5.50 -7.84
CA GLY A 72 -7.69 -5.30 -9.24
C GLY A 72 -8.46 -6.24 -10.17
N TYR A 73 -8.52 -7.54 -9.84
CA TYR A 73 -9.32 -8.51 -10.63
C TYR A 73 -10.81 -8.15 -10.63
N HIS A 74 -11.34 -7.72 -9.47
CA HIS A 74 -12.72 -7.24 -9.38
C HIS A 74 -12.96 -6.01 -10.25
N THR A 75 -12.03 -5.04 -10.21
CA THR A 75 -12.07 -3.83 -11.03
C THR A 75 -12.05 -4.16 -12.51
N ALA A 76 -11.15 -5.03 -12.96
CA ALA A 76 -11.05 -5.45 -14.35
C ALA A 76 -12.34 -6.11 -14.85
N ALA A 77 -12.89 -7.07 -14.10
CA ALA A 77 -14.12 -7.76 -14.47
C ALA A 77 -15.36 -6.85 -14.48
N ASN A 78 -15.44 -5.86 -13.60
CA ASN A 78 -16.56 -4.90 -13.60
C ASN A 78 -16.54 -3.91 -14.76
N HIS A 79 -15.42 -3.78 -15.47
CA HIS A 79 -15.27 -2.90 -16.63
C HIS A 79 -15.03 -3.70 -17.92
N ASP A 80 -15.40 -4.99 -17.92
CA ASP A 80 -15.28 -5.88 -19.08
C ASP A 80 -13.84 -5.93 -19.65
N ALA A 81 -12.83 -5.78 -18.80
CA ALA A 81 -11.42 -5.90 -19.16
C ALA A 81 -10.97 -7.36 -18.92
N PRO A 82 -10.78 -8.17 -19.98
CA PRO A 82 -10.52 -9.60 -19.84
C PRO A 82 -9.12 -9.86 -19.29
N PHE A 83 -9.00 -10.92 -18.48
CA PHE A 83 -7.72 -11.41 -17.98
C PHE A 83 -7.72 -12.95 -17.89
N CYS A 84 -6.54 -13.55 -17.95
CA CYS A 84 -6.38 -15.00 -17.85
C CYS A 84 -6.56 -15.48 -16.40
N ARG A 85 -7.68 -16.17 -16.13
CA ARG A 85 -8.05 -16.61 -14.77
C ARG A 85 -7.15 -17.72 -14.22
N SER A 86 -6.68 -18.64 -15.06
CA SER A 86 -5.75 -19.69 -14.62
C SER A 86 -4.43 -19.10 -14.16
N ALA A 87 -3.90 -18.13 -14.90
CA ALA A 87 -2.73 -17.35 -14.48
C ALA A 87 -3.02 -16.56 -13.20
N ALA A 88 -4.20 -15.96 -13.04
CA ALA A 88 -4.57 -15.24 -11.82
C ALA A 88 -4.54 -16.15 -10.57
N TRP A 89 -5.06 -17.38 -10.68
CA TRP A 89 -4.95 -18.38 -9.61
C TRP A 89 -3.52 -18.88 -9.39
N ALA A 90 -2.73 -19.03 -10.45
CA ALA A 90 -1.31 -19.38 -10.30
C ALA A 90 -0.55 -18.29 -9.54
N GLY A 91 -0.80 -17.01 -9.83
CA GLY A 91 -0.26 -15.87 -9.09
C GLY A 91 -0.68 -15.88 -7.61
N PHE A 92 -1.98 -16.12 -7.34
CA PHE A 92 -2.50 -16.27 -5.97
C PHE A 92 -1.78 -17.38 -5.20
N TRP A 93 -1.68 -18.58 -5.77
CA TRP A 93 -1.06 -19.72 -5.09
C TRP A 93 0.45 -19.54 -4.90
N THR A 94 1.13 -18.93 -5.87
CA THR A 94 2.55 -18.57 -5.74
C THR A 94 2.75 -17.60 -4.57
N ALA A 95 1.93 -16.56 -4.49
CA ALA A 95 1.97 -15.59 -3.41
C ALA A 95 1.62 -16.22 -2.04
N ALA A 96 0.64 -17.13 -2.01
CA ALA A 96 0.19 -17.78 -0.78
C ALA A 96 1.24 -18.78 -0.27
N ALA A 97 1.84 -19.57 -1.16
CA ALA A 97 2.95 -20.46 -0.82
C ALA A 97 4.15 -19.66 -0.28
N GLY A 98 4.51 -18.55 -0.94
CA GLY A 98 5.55 -17.64 -0.46
C GLY A 98 5.26 -17.11 0.95
N THR A 99 4.02 -16.66 1.18
CA THR A 99 3.57 -16.19 2.49
C THR A 99 3.72 -17.27 3.57
N LEU A 100 3.30 -18.50 3.28
CA LEU A 100 3.40 -19.62 4.23
C LEU A 100 4.86 -20.00 4.52
N LEU A 101 5.72 -19.98 3.50
CA LEU A 101 7.16 -20.25 3.67
C LEU A 101 7.84 -19.20 4.54
N ALA A 102 7.50 -17.92 4.33
CA ALA A 102 8.04 -16.82 5.15
C ALA A 102 7.48 -16.82 6.59
N ALA A 103 6.24 -17.30 6.78
CA ALA A 103 5.63 -17.38 8.10
C ALA A 103 6.38 -18.34 9.05
N LEU A 104 6.95 -19.43 8.55
CA LEU A 104 7.68 -20.41 9.38
C LEU A 104 8.83 -19.78 10.20
N PRO A 105 9.83 -19.10 9.58
CA PRO A 105 10.89 -18.45 10.33
C PRO A 105 10.42 -17.21 11.12
N LEU A 106 9.38 -16.50 10.66
CA LEU A 106 8.82 -15.37 11.41
C LEU A 106 8.21 -15.83 12.74
N LEU A 107 7.35 -16.85 12.70
CA LEU A 107 6.67 -17.39 13.88
C LEU A 107 7.60 -18.14 14.83
N THR A 108 8.74 -18.63 14.34
CA THR A 108 9.77 -19.29 15.17
C THR A 108 10.87 -18.33 15.64
N GLY A 109 10.74 -17.02 15.36
CA GLY A 109 11.71 -16.00 15.75
C GLY A 109 13.04 -16.01 14.96
N LYS A 110 13.17 -16.91 13.97
CA LYS A 110 14.33 -17.05 13.08
C LYS A 110 14.37 -16.01 11.93
N ALA A 111 13.41 -15.10 11.90
CA ALA A 111 13.37 -13.95 10.99
C ALA A 111 12.97 -12.66 11.72
N SER A 112 13.53 -12.44 12.92
CA SER A 112 13.34 -11.21 13.72
C SER A 112 14.19 -10.05 13.19
N VAL A 113 14.04 -9.73 11.90
CA VAL A 113 14.86 -8.75 11.14
C VAL A 113 14.07 -7.54 10.66
N LEU A 114 12.87 -7.34 11.21
CA LEU A 114 11.88 -6.33 10.79
C LEU A 114 11.38 -6.57 9.35
N PHE A 115 10.42 -5.76 8.92
CA PHE A 115 9.91 -5.81 7.55
C PHE A 115 10.88 -5.23 6.51
N THR A 116 11.95 -4.57 6.94
CA THR A 116 13.00 -4.03 6.06
C THR A 116 14.16 -4.98 5.87
N PHE A 117 14.31 -5.99 6.73
CA PHE A 117 15.31 -7.07 6.64
C PHE A 117 16.73 -6.60 6.25
N TYR A 118 17.14 -5.44 6.80
CA TYR A 118 18.41 -4.81 6.47
C TYR A 118 19.60 -5.66 6.95
N PRO A 119 20.54 -6.02 6.06
CA PRO A 119 21.84 -6.55 6.47
C PRO A 119 22.59 -5.59 7.41
N PRO A 120 23.45 -6.09 8.32
CA PRO A 120 23.90 -7.49 8.45
C PRO A 120 22.99 -8.37 9.33
N LEU A 121 21.76 -7.96 9.63
CA LEU A 121 20.80 -8.84 10.31
C LEU A 121 20.31 -9.92 9.33
N GLN A 122 20.76 -11.15 9.56
CA GLN A 122 20.44 -12.29 8.71
C GLN A 122 19.20 -13.04 9.23
N ALA A 123 18.23 -13.28 8.35
CA ALA A 123 17.11 -14.17 8.60
C ALA A 123 17.38 -15.56 8.01
N HIS A 124 16.56 -16.54 8.42
CA HIS A 124 16.56 -17.86 7.81
C HIS A 124 16.24 -17.78 6.30
N PRO A 125 16.89 -18.58 5.41
CA PRO A 125 16.70 -18.54 3.95
C PRO A 125 15.24 -18.62 3.48
N LEU A 126 14.42 -19.43 4.17
CA LEU A 126 12.99 -19.55 3.87
C LEU A 126 12.22 -18.23 3.96
N PHE A 127 12.68 -17.28 4.77
CA PHE A 127 12.08 -15.95 4.83
C PHE A 127 12.27 -15.21 3.50
N TYR A 128 13.51 -15.14 3.02
CA TYR A 128 13.85 -14.48 1.76
C TYR A 128 13.21 -15.18 0.55
N LEU A 129 13.21 -16.51 0.53
CA LEU A 129 12.54 -17.29 -0.51
C LEU A 129 11.03 -17.05 -0.50
N GLY A 130 10.40 -17.08 0.67
CA GLY A 130 8.98 -16.84 0.83
C GLY A 130 8.57 -15.42 0.39
N ALA A 131 9.35 -14.40 0.80
CA ALA A 131 9.16 -13.03 0.36
C ALA A 131 9.31 -12.88 -1.16
N THR A 132 10.29 -13.57 -1.76
CA THR A 132 10.49 -13.59 -3.22
C THR A 132 9.26 -14.14 -3.93
N LEU A 133 8.73 -15.29 -3.48
CA LEU A 133 7.55 -15.90 -4.10
C LEU A 133 6.29 -15.04 -3.95
N LEU A 134 6.15 -14.30 -2.84
CA LEU A 134 5.09 -13.29 -2.67
C LEU A 134 5.17 -12.21 -3.77
N VAL A 135 6.36 -11.65 -4.00
CA VAL A 135 6.60 -10.64 -5.05
C VAL A 135 6.38 -11.24 -6.43
N VAL A 136 6.91 -12.43 -6.73
CA VAL A 136 6.74 -13.09 -8.04
C VAL A 136 5.26 -13.40 -8.33
N GLY A 137 4.50 -13.85 -7.33
CA GLY A 137 3.06 -14.05 -7.48
C GLY A 137 2.31 -12.77 -7.86
N SER A 138 2.73 -11.63 -7.30
CA SER A 138 2.17 -10.32 -7.63
C SER A 138 2.57 -9.80 -9.02
N TRP A 139 3.70 -10.21 -9.58
CA TRP A 139 4.08 -9.88 -10.96
C TRP A 139 3.13 -10.51 -11.98
N VAL A 140 2.62 -11.71 -11.69
CA VAL A 140 1.56 -12.32 -12.52
C VAL A 140 0.35 -11.40 -12.56
N TRP A 141 -0.08 -10.85 -11.41
CA TRP A 141 -1.16 -9.87 -11.36
C TRP A 141 -0.82 -8.61 -12.18
N CYS A 142 0.39 -8.07 -12.08
CA CYS A 142 0.76 -6.88 -12.85
C CYS A 142 0.65 -7.10 -14.36
N VAL A 143 1.22 -8.20 -14.85
CA VAL A 143 1.16 -8.56 -16.28
C VAL A 143 -0.29 -8.71 -16.71
N LEU A 144 -1.13 -9.38 -15.92
CA LEU A 144 -2.56 -9.52 -16.19
C LEU A 144 -3.30 -8.18 -16.24
N MET A 145 -3.00 -7.24 -15.34
CA MET A 145 -3.64 -5.92 -15.34
C MET A 145 -3.19 -5.07 -16.54
N VAL A 146 -1.91 -5.10 -16.91
CA VAL A 146 -1.40 -4.40 -18.10
C VAL A 146 -2.07 -4.97 -19.36
N MET A 147 -2.16 -6.30 -19.49
CA MET A 147 -2.84 -6.94 -20.61
C MET A 147 -4.35 -6.63 -20.63
N ALA A 148 -5.01 -6.61 -19.47
CA ALA A 148 -6.43 -6.29 -19.37
C ALA A 148 -6.72 -4.85 -19.82
N VAL A 149 -5.87 -3.90 -19.44
CA VAL A 149 -5.94 -2.51 -19.93
C VAL A 149 -5.74 -2.44 -21.44
N GLY A 150 -4.76 -3.17 -21.98
CA GLY A 150 -4.51 -3.25 -23.41
C GLY A 150 -5.69 -3.84 -24.19
N ALA A 151 -6.24 -4.97 -23.72
CA ALA A 151 -7.40 -5.62 -24.31
C ALA A 151 -8.64 -4.73 -24.26
N TRP A 152 -8.86 -4.02 -23.14
CA TRP A 152 -9.95 -3.04 -23.03
C TRP A 152 -9.81 -1.94 -24.06
N LYS A 153 -8.60 -1.40 -24.26
CA LYS A 153 -8.32 -0.36 -25.27
C LYS A 153 -8.52 -0.85 -26.70
N GLN A 154 -8.18 -2.11 -26.99
CA GLN A 154 -8.44 -2.72 -28.30
C GLN A 154 -9.94 -2.89 -28.56
N ALA A 155 -10.71 -3.29 -27.55
CA ALA A 155 -12.17 -3.42 -27.65
C ALA A 155 -12.90 -2.06 -27.72
N HIS A 156 -12.27 -0.98 -27.26
CA HIS A 156 -12.84 0.38 -27.26
C HIS A 156 -11.92 1.41 -27.93
N PRO A 157 -11.72 1.34 -29.28
CA PRO A 157 -10.88 2.29 -30.00
C PRO A 157 -11.33 3.74 -29.76
N GLY A 158 -10.40 4.62 -29.41
CA GLY A 158 -10.69 6.03 -29.08
C GLY A 158 -11.39 6.27 -27.73
N GLY A 159 -11.81 5.21 -27.02
CA GLY A 159 -12.47 5.32 -25.72
C GLY A 159 -11.49 5.64 -24.59
N THR A 160 -11.94 6.44 -23.61
CA THR A 160 -11.17 6.74 -22.39
C THR A 160 -11.34 5.60 -21.38
N LEU A 161 -10.22 5.07 -20.85
CA LEU A 161 -10.24 4.00 -19.84
C LEU A 161 -11.04 4.43 -18.61
N PRO A 162 -11.98 3.62 -18.08
CA PRO A 162 -12.65 3.92 -16.83
C PRO A 162 -11.65 4.21 -15.72
N LEU A 163 -11.90 5.25 -14.91
CA LEU A 163 -10.94 5.74 -13.91
C LEU A 163 -10.41 4.64 -12.98
N PRO A 164 -11.23 3.71 -12.42
CA PRO A 164 -10.71 2.60 -11.61
C PRO A 164 -9.75 1.68 -12.37
N LEU A 165 -10.05 1.37 -13.63
CA LEU A 165 -9.23 0.49 -14.47
C LEU A 165 -7.91 1.19 -14.86
N PHE A 166 -7.98 2.49 -15.18
CA PHE A 166 -6.79 3.32 -15.42
C PHE A 166 -5.85 3.34 -14.21
N ALA A 167 -6.39 3.62 -13.02
CA ALA A 167 -5.61 3.65 -11.79
C ALA A 167 -5.04 2.28 -11.42
N THR A 168 -5.82 1.20 -11.59
CA THR A 168 -5.35 -0.18 -11.36
C THR A 168 -4.20 -0.56 -12.30
N GLY A 169 -4.30 -0.19 -13.58
CA GLY A 169 -3.23 -0.39 -14.55
C GLY A 169 -1.98 0.42 -14.21
N ALA A 170 -2.13 1.70 -13.85
CA ALA A 170 -1.04 2.53 -13.37
C ALA A 170 -0.38 1.93 -12.11
N ASN A 171 -1.17 1.35 -11.20
CA ASN A 171 -0.65 0.67 -10.01
C ASN A 171 0.19 -0.57 -10.35
N ALA A 172 -0.23 -1.34 -11.36
CA ALA A 172 0.53 -2.48 -11.84
C ALA A 172 1.88 -2.07 -12.43
N VAL A 173 1.93 -0.99 -13.22
CA VAL A 173 3.18 -0.43 -13.75
C VAL A 173 4.07 0.10 -12.62
N LEU A 174 3.48 0.84 -11.68
CA LEU A 174 4.17 1.35 -10.50
C LEU A 174 4.82 0.20 -9.72
N TRP A 175 4.08 -0.87 -9.46
CA TRP A 175 4.60 -2.01 -8.71
C TRP A 175 5.66 -2.81 -9.48
N LEU A 176 5.49 -3.02 -10.79
CA LEU A 176 6.51 -3.65 -11.62
C LEU A 176 7.84 -2.91 -11.54
N TRP A 177 7.83 -1.58 -11.62
CA TRP A 177 9.05 -0.79 -11.47
C TRP A 177 9.61 -0.85 -10.04
N SER A 178 8.74 -0.63 -9.06
CA SER A 178 9.13 -0.48 -7.65
C SER A 178 9.73 -1.76 -7.08
N SER A 179 9.14 -2.91 -7.41
CA SER A 179 9.56 -4.22 -6.88
C SER A 179 10.88 -4.74 -7.47
N VAL A 180 11.42 -4.10 -8.52
CA VAL A 180 12.75 -4.43 -9.05
C VAL A 180 13.82 -4.25 -7.98
N GLY A 181 13.77 -3.17 -7.19
CA GLY A 181 14.76 -2.91 -6.14
C GLY A 181 14.92 -4.08 -5.16
N VAL A 182 13.82 -4.48 -4.51
CA VAL A 182 13.79 -5.61 -3.58
C VAL A 182 14.07 -6.94 -4.28
N ALA A 183 13.64 -7.13 -5.53
CA ALA A 183 13.96 -8.35 -6.28
C ALA A 183 15.46 -8.47 -6.53
N LEU A 184 16.13 -7.39 -6.93
CA LEU A 184 17.58 -7.35 -7.11
C LEU A 184 18.31 -7.60 -5.78
N GLU A 185 17.88 -6.94 -4.71
CA GLU A 185 18.46 -7.12 -3.38
C GLU A 185 18.35 -8.59 -2.93
N VAL A 186 17.16 -9.17 -2.98
CA VAL A 186 16.93 -10.53 -2.48
C VAL A 186 17.65 -11.56 -3.34
N VAL A 187 17.54 -11.49 -4.68
CA VAL A 187 18.10 -12.50 -5.58
C VAL A 187 19.63 -12.45 -5.64
N PHE A 188 20.23 -11.25 -5.68
CA PHE A 188 21.67 -11.10 -5.87
C PHE A 188 22.46 -10.90 -4.59
N GLN A 189 21.81 -10.57 -3.46
CA GLN A 189 22.49 -10.41 -2.18
C GLN A 189 21.95 -11.34 -1.09
N LEU A 190 20.69 -11.19 -0.70
CA LEU A 190 20.20 -11.81 0.55
C LEU A 190 20.05 -13.34 0.44
N LEU A 191 19.59 -13.86 -0.69
CA LEU A 191 19.47 -15.32 -0.90
C LEU A 191 20.84 -16.00 -0.98
N PRO A 192 21.79 -15.59 -1.84
CA PRO A 192 23.12 -16.19 -1.87
C PRO A 192 23.81 -16.15 -0.51
N TRP A 193 23.69 -15.02 0.20
CA TRP A 193 24.30 -14.83 1.51
C TRP A 193 23.66 -15.71 2.59
N SER A 194 22.32 -15.74 2.68
CA SER A 194 21.62 -16.58 3.67
C SER A 194 21.79 -18.09 3.42
N LEU A 195 21.99 -18.50 2.18
CA LEU A 195 22.29 -19.90 1.82
C LEU A 195 23.76 -20.30 2.06
N GLY A 196 24.62 -19.35 2.43
CA GLY A 196 26.05 -19.60 2.63
C GLY A 196 26.83 -19.78 1.31
N LEU A 197 26.31 -19.28 0.19
CA LEU A 197 27.01 -19.31 -1.11
C LEU A 197 28.06 -18.20 -1.23
N VAL A 198 27.91 -17.14 -0.43
CA VAL A 198 28.86 -16.03 -0.31
C VAL A 198 29.00 -15.64 1.16
N ASP A 199 30.20 -15.23 1.56
CA ASP A 199 30.52 -14.93 2.97
C ASP A 199 30.08 -13.52 3.40
N THR A 200 29.99 -12.58 2.45
CA THR A 200 29.77 -11.16 2.72
C THR A 200 28.62 -10.58 1.90
N VAL A 201 28.02 -9.50 2.42
CA VAL A 201 26.98 -8.73 1.75
C VAL A 201 27.31 -7.24 1.81
N ASP A 202 27.07 -6.52 0.72
CA ASP A 202 27.21 -5.06 0.69
C ASP A 202 25.95 -4.41 1.28
N VAL A 203 26.07 -3.95 2.51
CA VAL A 203 24.98 -3.30 3.27
C VAL A 203 24.53 -1.98 2.61
N GLY A 204 25.45 -1.22 2.03
CA GLY A 204 25.11 0.06 1.39
C GLY A 204 24.29 -0.17 0.13
N LEU A 205 24.71 -1.13 -0.70
CA LEU A 205 23.96 -1.53 -1.89
C LEU A 205 22.61 -2.15 -1.52
N ALA A 206 22.55 -3.02 -0.50
CA ALA A 206 21.29 -3.61 -0.02
C ALA A 206 20.25 -2.53 0.32
N ARG A 207 20.62 -1.57 1.17
CA ARG A 207 19.74 -0.46 1.56
C ARG A 207 19.37 0.45 0.39
N THR A 208 20.27 0.63 -0.57
CA THR A 208 20.01 1.40 -1.80
C THR A 208 18.95 0.72 -2.66
N LEU A 209 19.12 -0.57 -2.93
CA LEU A 209 18.18 -1.40 -3.69
C LEU A 209 16.83 -1.49 -2.97
N PHE A 210 16.83 -1.71 -1.64
CA PHE A 210 15.61 -1.70 -0.86
C PHE A 210 14.92 -0.33 -0.92
N SER A 211 15.67 0.79 -0.85
CA SER A 211 15.08 2.13 -0.89
C SER A 211 14.35 2.44 -2.21
N TRP A 212 14.77 1.82 -3.31
CA TRP A 212 14.05 1.89 -4.59
C TRP A 212 12.65 1.26 -4.45
N THR A 213 12.48 0.20 -3.67
CA THR A 213 11.15 -0.35 -3.39
C THR A 213 10.43 0.36 -2.24
N LEU A 214 11.14 0.61 -1.14
CA LEU A 214 10.60 1.06 0.15
C LEU A 214 9.78 2.34 0.05
N HIS A 215 10.20 3.28 -0.80
CA HIS A 215 9.40 4.46 -0.98
C HIS A 215 8.17 4.21 -1.86
N PRO A 216 8.30 3.85 -3.15
CA PRO A 216 7.14 3.79 -4.03
C PRO A 216 6.15 2.67 -3.68
N ILE A 217 6.53 1.64 -2.91
CA ILE A 217 5.59 0.64 -2.39
C ILE A 217 4.45 1.28 -1.58
N VAL A 218 4.68 2.43 -0.93
CA VAL A 218 3.61 3.12 -0.20
C VAL A 218 2.52 3.65 -1.13
N TYR A 219 2.87 4.01 -2.37
CA TYR A 219 1.90 4.39 -3.38
C TYR A 219 1.18 3.18 -3.95
N PHE A 220 1.87 2.04 -4.07
CA PHE A 220 1.23 0.77 -4.42
C PHE A 220 0.06 0.44 -3.47
N TRP A 221 0.28 0.68 -2.16
CA TRP A 221 -0.76 0.56 -1.13
C TRP A 221 -1.83 1.65 -1.23
N LEU A 222 -1.44 2.87 -1.59
CA LEU A 222 -2.34 4.03 -1.60
C LEU A 222 -3.37 3.99 -2.74
N VAL A 223 -3.01 3.44 -3.91
CA VAL A 223 -3.85 3.57 -5.12
C VAL A 223 -5.26 2.99 -4.96
N PRO A 224 -5.51 1.80 -4.38
CA PRO A 224 -6.88 1.33 -4.15
C PRO A 224 -7.70 2.26 -3.25
N ALA A 225 -7.06 2.81 -2.22
CA ALA A 225 -7.69 3.79 -1.34
C ALA A 225 -8.07 5.07 -2.12
N TYR A 226 -7.20 5.54 -3.02
CA TYR A 226 -7.50 6.66 -3.90
C TYR A 226 -8.60 6.35 -4.92
N ILE A 227 -8.66 5.13 -5.44
CA ILE A 227 -9.79 4.69 -6.28
C ILE A 227 -11.10 4.81 -5.48
N ALA A 228 -11.13 4.41 -4.21
CA ALA A 228 -12.32 4.60 -3.38
C ALA A 228 -12.66 6.08 -3.18
N LEU A 229 -11.67 6.92 -2.84
CA LEU A 229 -11.84 8.36 -2.65
C LEU A 229 -12.40 9.06 -3.89
N TYR A 230 -11.93 8.71 -5.09
CA TYR A 230 -12.38 9.33 -6.33
C TYR A 230 -13.68 8.72 -6.87
N CYS A 231 -13.86 7.41 -6.75
CA CYS A 231 -14.92 6.71 -7.47
C CYS A 231 -16.09 6.30 -6.56
N PHE A 232 -15.84 5.91 -5.31
CA PHE A 232 -16.88 5.38 -4.43
C PHE A 232 -17.44 6.41 -3.47
N VAL A 233 -16.59 7.29 -2.94
CA VAL A 233 -16.98 8.29 -1.94
C VAL A 233 -17.97 9.31 -2.50
N PRO A 234 -17.76 9.93 -3.68
CA PRO A 234 -18.72 10.90 -4.21
C PRO A 234 -20.10 10.28 -4.48
N GLN A 235 -20.11 9.02 -4.96
CA GLN A 235 -21.35 8.26 -5.18
C GLN A 235 -22.06 7.96 -3.85
N ALA A 236 -21.31 7.48 -2.84
CA ALA A 236 -21.85 7.19 -1.52
C ALA A 236 -22.38 8.44 -0.80
N ALA A 237 -21.81 9.62 -1.08
CA ALA A 237 -22.28 10.90 -0.58
C ALA A 237 -23.54 11.42 -1.29
N GLY A 238 -24.02 10.77 -2.37
CA GLY A 238 -25.16 11.24 -3.18
C GLY A 238 -24.80 12.33 -4.20
N GLY A 239 -23.50 12.55 -4.44
CA GLY A 239 -22.95 13.52 -5.36
C GLY A 239 -22.29 12.89 -6.59
N LYS A 240 -21.34 13.62 -7.16
CA LYS A 240 -20.50 13.20 -8.29
C LYS A 240 -19.07 13.65 -8.02
N LEU A 241 -18.11 13.00 -8.68
CA LEU A 241 -16.71 13.43 -8.63
C LEU A 241 -16.59 14.83 -9.24
N PHE A 242 -15.85 15.72 -8.57
CA PHE A 242 -15.65 17.11 -8.98
C PHE A 242 -14.94 17.22 -10.34
N SER A 243 -13.85 16.48 -10.53
CA SER A 243 -13.16 16.38 -11.82
C SER A 243 -12.45 15.04 -11.95
N GLU A 244 -12.75 14.34 -13.05
CA GLU A 244 -12.09 13.09 -13.41
C GLU A 244 -10.68 13.35 -13.95
N GLU A 245 -10.49 14.46 -14.66
CA GLU A 245 -9.20 14.91 -15.19
C GLU A 245 -8.19 15.14 -14.07
N LEU A 246 -8.59 15.84 -13.00
CA LEU A 246 -7.74 16.05 -11.82
C LEU A 246 -7.36 14.72 -11.15
N ALA A 247 -8.30 13.77 -11.05
CA ALA A 247 -8.00 12.45 -10.52
C ALA A 247 -6.98 11.69 -11.39
N ARG A 248 -7.10 11.75 -12.72
CA ARG A 248 -6.14 11.15 -13.65
C ARG A 248 -4.76 11.81 -13.54
N ILE A 249 -4.71 13.13 -13.47
CA ILE A 249 -3.46 13.89 -13.27
C ILE A 249 -2.79 13.45 -11.97
N ALA A 250 -3.53 13.32 -10.87
CA ALA A 250 -2.97 12.86 -9.60
C ALA A 250 -2.34 11.46 -9.72
N PHE A 251 -2.99 10.49 -10.36
CA PHE A 251 -2.42 9.16 -10.58
C PHE A 251 -1.17 9.19 -11.48
N VAL A 252 -1.15 10.02 -12.54
CA VAL A 252 0.04 10.19 -13.40
C VAL A 252 1.19 10.79 -12.61
N LEU A 253 0.94 11.82 -11.82
CA LEU A 253 1.97 12.45 -10.99
C LEU A 253 2.55 11.48 -9.96
N ILE A 254 1.70 10.64 -9.32
CA ILE A 254 2.16 9.57 -8.44
C ILE A 254 3.06 8.58 -9.20
N LEU A 255 2.64 8.14 -10.39
CA LEU A 255 3.40 7.19 -11.20
C LEU A 255 4.75 7.75 -11.67
N VAL A 256 4.83 9.04 -12.03
CA VAL A 256 6.05 9.64 -12.57
C VAL A 256 7.00 10.07 -11.45
N PHE A 257 6.50 10.81 -10.48
CA PHE A 257 7.33 11.43 -9.45
C PHE A 257 7.50 10.56 -8.20
N GLY A 258 6.61 9.59 -7.97
CA GLY A 258 6.71 8.66 -6.85
C GLY A 258 7.85 7.65 -6.96
N LEU A 259 8.38 7.41 -8.17
CA LEU A 259 9.38 6.36 -8.40
C LEU A 259 10.82 6.76 -8.00
N PRO A 260 11.38 7.91 -8.42
CA PRO A 260 12.82 8.19 -8.27
C PRO A 260 13.16 8.97 -6.99
N ILE A 261 12.59 8.62 -5.83
CA ILE A 261 12.74 9.44 -4.60
C ILE A 261 13.11 8.64 -3.33
N GLY A 262 13.52 7.38 -3.47
CA GLY A 262 13.83 6.47 -2.35
C GLY A 262 14.86 6.97 -1.33
N PHE A 263 15.82 7.82 -1.75
CA PHE A 263 16.90 8.29 -0.87
C PHE A 263 16.47 9.20 0.28
N HIS A 264 15.21 9.66 0.34
CA HIS A 264 14.75 10.30 1.58
C HIS A 264 14.67 9.33 2.77
N HIS A 265 14.62 8.02 2.52
CA HIS A 265 14.78 7.01 3.58
C HIS A 265 16.25 6.80 3.96
N LEU A 266 17.19 7.32 3.17
CA LEU A 266 18.63 7.17 3.32
C LEU A 266 19.34 8.49 3.66
N TYR A 267 18.62 9.52 4.13
CA TYR A 267 19.24 10.80 4.49
C TYR A 267 20.37 10.66 5.51
N MET A 268 20.17 9.81 6.51
CA MET A 268 21.16 9.52 7.55
C MET A 268 22.16 8.42 7.15
N ASP A 269 22.05 7.85 5.95
CA ASP A 269 22.95 6.80 5.48
C ASP A 269 24.30 7.38 5.03
N PRO A 270 25.45 6.96 5.59
CA PRO A 270 26.76 7.45 5.16
C PRO A 270 27.12 7.03 3.71
N MET A 271 26.47 6.01 3.16
CA MET A 271 26.84 5.42 1.86
C MET A 271 26.34 6.21 0.64
N GLN A 272 25.55 7.27 0.86
CA GLN A 272 24.98 8.10 -0.21
C GLN A 272 25.50 9.53 -0.16
N ALA A 273 25.90 10.05 -1.33
CA ALA A 273 26.35 11.43 -1.45
C ALA A 273 25.23 12.43 -1.14
N SER A 274 25.56 13.54 -0.47
CA SER A 274 24.59 14.57 -0.06
C SER A 274 23.82 15.19 -1.22
N GLY A 275 24.47 15.40 -2.37
CA GLY A 275 23.82 15.94 -3.57
C GLY A 275 22.66 15.08 -4.08
N TRP A 276 22.84 13.75 -4.11
CA TRP A 276 21.78 12.82 -4.51
C TRP A 276 20.63 12.79 -3.51
N LYS A 277 20.94 12.83 -2.22
CA LYS A 277 19.90 12.92 -1.19
C LYS A 277 19.07 14.20 -1.33
N LEU A 278 19.71 15.35 -1.56
CA LEU A 278 19.00 16.62 -1.76
C LEU A 278 18.11 16.59 -3.00
N ALA A 279 18.60 16.03 -4.12
CA ALA A 279 17.81 15.88 -5.34
C ALA A 279 16.54 15.04 -5.11
N HIS A 280 16.67 13.90 -4.42
CA HIS A 280 15.52 13.07 -4.05
C HIS A 280 14.59 13.79 -3.06
N GLY A 281 15.12 14.63 -2.18
CA GLY A 281 14.31 15.46 -1.30
C GLY A 281 13.44 16.46 -2.03
N VAL A 282 13.98 17.15 -3.04
CA VAL A 282 13.20 18.03 -3.92
C VAL A 282 12.12 17.23 -4.64
N GLY A 283 12.46 16.08 -5.22
CA GLY A 283 11.49 15.18 -5.86
C GLY A 283 10.38 14.74 -4.91
N THR A 284 10.71 14.48 -3.64
CA THR A 284 9.74 14.06 -2.61
C THR A 284 8.69 15.15 -2.35
N TYR A 285 9.08 16.43 -2.34
CA TYR A 285 8.11 17.53 -2.24
C TYR A 285 7.21 17.63 -3.46
N VAL A 286 7.68 17.29 -4.66
CA VAL A 286 6.83 17.27 -5.86
C VAL A 286 5.68 16.27 -5.70
N VAL A 287 5.90 15.15 -5.01
CA VAL A 287 4.84 14.13 -4.81
C VAL A 287 3.80 14.55 -3.75
N VAL A 288 3.97 15.70 -3.10
CA VAL A 288 2.90 16.30 -2.28
C VAL A 288 1.76 16.81 -3.16
N ILE A 289 2.06 17.26 -4.38
CA ILE A 289 1.10 17.83 -5.34
C ILE A 289 -0.07 16.88 -5.62
N PRO A 290 0.11 15.60 -6.02
CA PRO A 290 -1.01 14.70 -6.24
C PRO A 290 -1.88 14.49 -4.99
N THR A 291 -1.30 14.48 -3.80
CA THR A 291 -2.06 14.39 -2.54
C THR A 291 -2.93 15.63 -2.33
N LEU A 292 -2.41 16.84 -2.62
CA LEU A 292 -3.16 18.09 -2.53
C LEU A 292 -4.29 18.15 -3.57
N ILE A 293 -4.03 17.70 -4.81
CA ILE A 293 -5.06 17.55 -5.85
C ILE A 293 -6.15 16.59 -5.38
N THR A 294 -5.76 15.46 -4.77
CA THR A 294 -6.69 14.48 -4.21
C THR A 294 -7.55 15.10 -3.12
N ALA A 295 -6.93 15.73 -2.12
CA ALA A 295 -7.64 16.38 -1.02
C ALA A 295 -8.65 17.42 -1.55
N PHE A 296 -8.22 18.32 -2.42
CA PHE A 296 -9.09 19.32 -3.02
C PHE A 296 -10.25 18.68 -3.79
N THR A 297 -9.97 17.75 -4.69
CA THR A 297 -10.98 17.14 -5.56
C THR A 297 -12.03 16.37 -4.76
N VAL A 298 -11.60 15.62 -3.73
CA VAL A 298 -12.52 14.82 -2.89
C VAL A 298 -13.33 15.73 -1.97
N ILE A 299 -12.72 16.72 -1.33
CA ILE A 299 -13.42 17.70 -0.48
C ILE A 299 -14.45 18.48 -1.31
N ALA A 300 -14.09 18.94 -2.52
CA ALA A 300 -15.02 19.61 -3.41
C ALA A 300 -16.19 18.69 -3.83
N SER A 301 -15.91 17.40 -4.07
CA SER A 301 -16.96 16.41 -4.38
C SER A 301 -17.93 16.21 -3.20
N LEU A 302 -17.42 16.19 -1.97
CA LEU A 302 -18.23 16.11 -0.75
C LEU A 302 -19.00 17.41 -0.51
N GLU A 303 -18.40 18.56 -0.73
CA GLU A 303 -19.07 19.86 -0.63
C GLU A 303 -20.25 19.95 -1.61
N MET A 304 -20.04 19.59 -2.88
CA MET A 304 -21.12 19.52 -3.88
C MET A 304 -22.26 18.60 -3.41
N ALA A 305 -21.92 17.43 -2.84
CA ALA A 305 -22.89 16.48 -2.34
C ALA A 305 -23.68 17.03 -1.13
N GLY A 306 -23.01 17.66 -0.17
CA GLY A 306 -23.64 18.27 1.01
C GLY A 306 -24.50 19.49 0.65
N ARG A 307 -24.05 20.32 -0.31
CA ARG A 307 -24.84 21.45 -0.83
C ARG A 307 -26.10 20.99 -1.54
N LYS A 308 -26.01 19.93 -2.34
CA LYS A 308 -27.18 19.29 -2.97
C LYS A 308 -28.19 18.78 -1.93
N GLN A 309 -27.74 18.43 -0.73
CA GLN A 309 -28.57 18.02 0.41
C GLN A 309 -29.07 19.21 1.25
N GLY A 310 -28.99 20.44 0.73
CA GLY A 310 -29.49 21.65 1.38
C GLY A 310 -28.49 22.31 2.33
N GLY A 311 -27.21 21.95 2.27
CA GLY A 311 -26.16 22.63 3.02
C GLY A 311 -25.90 24.05 2.52
N GLN A 312 -25.90 25.03 3.42
CA GLN A 312 -25.71 26.46 3.10
C GLN A 312 -24.52 27.06 3.86
N GLY A 313 -24.07 28.24 3.42
CA GLY A 313 -22.94 28.94 4.03
C GLY A 313 -21.61 28.21 3.85
N LEU A 314 -20.65 28.54 4.71
CA LEU A 314 -19.27 28.05 4.64
C LEU A 314 -19.14 26.57 5.11
N PHE A 315 -19.87 26.19 6.16
CA PHE A 315 -19.74 24.87 6.79
C PHE A 315 -21.03 24.05 6.82
N GLY A 316 -22.19 24.62 6.43
CA GLY A 316 -23.47 23.91 6.56
C GLY A 316 -23.61 22.68 5.66
N TRP A 317 -22.77 22.52 4.64
CA TRP A 317 -22.70 21.30 3.83
C TRP A 317 -22.13 20.10 4.59
N ILE A 318 -21.23 20.32 5.56
CA ILE A 318 -20.58 19.25 6.33
C ILE A 318 -21.62 18.47 7.13
N GLY A 319 -22.50 19.18 7.85
CA GLY A 319 -23.58 18.55 8.63
C GLY A 319 -24.67 17.87 7.79
N LYS A 320 -24.71 18.15 6.48
CA LYS A 320 -25.68 17.55 5.54
C LYS A 320 -25.13 16.34 4.79
N LEU A 321 -23.85 16.00 4.97
CA LEU A 321 -23.32 14.74 4.45
C LEU A 321 -23.99 13.53 5.13
N PRO A 322 -24.12 12.39 4.43
CA PRO A 322 -24.73 11.20 5.00
C PRO A 322 -23.73 10.47 5.91
N TRP A 323 -23.52 11.01 7.13
CA TRP A 323 -22.57 10.48 8.12
C TRP A 323 -22.86 9.04 8.57
N THR A 324 -24.08 8.56 8.39
CA THR A 324 -24.47 7.16 8.67
C THR A 324 -24.05 6.20 7.54
N GLN A 325 -23.61 6.72 6.38
CA GLN A 325 -23.07 5.90 5.30
C GLN A 325 -21.60 5.53 5.64
N PRO A 326 -21.27 4.25 5.87
CA PRO A 326 -19.92 3.81 6.25
C PRO A 326 -18.78 4.28 5.34
N MET A 327 -18.95 4.27 4.01
CA MET A 327 -17.97 4.75 3.04
C MET A 327 -17.69 6.25 3.20
N VAL A 328 -18.72 7.07 3.47
CA VAL A 328 -18.55 8.52 3.65
C VAL A 328 -17.86 8.79 4.99
N LEU A 329 -18.30 8.16 6.07
CA LEU A 329 -17.68 8.27 7.38
C LEU A 329 -16.20 7.84 7.34
N ALA A 330 -15.93 6.66 6.81
CA ALA A 330 -14.58 6.12 6.68
C ALA A 330 -13.67 7.04 5.86
N ALA A 331 -14.17 7.59 4.75
CA ALA A 331 -13.41 8.50 3.91
C ALA A 331 -13.06 9.82 4.61
N ILE A 332 -14.02 10.44 5.32
CA ILE A 332 -13.75 11.70 6.01
C ILE A 332 -12.74 11.51 7.13
N LEU A 333 -12.89 10.45 7.93
CA LEU A 333 -11.90 10.10 8.96
C LEU A 333 -10.53 9.78 8.34
N SER A 334 -10.51 9.07 7.20
CA SER A 334 -9.28 8.76 6.47
C SER A 334 -8.60 10.01 5.93
N LEU A 335 -9.34 11.02 5.46
CA LEU A 335 -8.81 12.31 5.02
C LEU A 335 -8.22 13.11 6.19
N LEU A 336 -8.83 13.04 7.38
CA LEU A 336 -8.26 13.65 8.59
C LEU A 336 -6.92 12.98 8.98
N MET A 337 -6.87 11.65 8.94
CA MET A 337 -5.62 10.92 9.17
C MET A 337 -4.58 11.23 8.09
N LEU A 338 -4.99 11.37 6.83
CA LEU A 338 -4.11 11.72 5.71
C LEU A 338 -3.54 13.13 5.86
N LEU A 339 -4.32 14.08 6.38
CA LEU A 339 -3.86 15.44 6.65
C LEU A 339 -2.76 15.45 7.72
N LEU A 340 -3.01 14.82 8.87
CA LEU A 340 -2.07 14.76 9.98
C LEU A 340 -0.81 13.94 9.62
N GLY A 341 -1.01 12.79 8.98
CA GLY A 341 0.06 11.98 8.42
C GLY A 341 0.85 12.76 7.37
N GLY A 342 0.18 13.43 6.43
CA GLY A 342 0.82 14.19 5.36
C GLY A 342 1.73 15.29 5.89
N PHE A 343 1.32 16.00 6.94
CA PHE A 343 2.17 16.94 7.65
C PHE A 343 3.44 16.26 8.21
N GLY A 344 3.30 15.11 8.87
CA GLY A 344 4.44 14.32 9.31
C GLY A 344 5.39 13.92 8.17
N GLY A 345 4.83 13.64 6.99
CA GLY A 345 5.58 13.28 5.79
C GLY A 345 6.39 14.44 5.23
N LEU A 346 5.84 15.66 5.27
CA LEU A 346 6.56 16.88 4.90
C LEU A 346 7.76 17.12 5.81
N VAL A 347 7.60 16.93 7.12
CA VAL A 347 8.71 16.99 8.08
C VAL A 347 9.77 15.93 7.78
N ASN A 348 9.36 14.71 7.44
CA ASN A 348 10.28 13.64 7.05
C ASN A 348 10.99 13.93 5.72
N ALA A 349 10.34 14.57 4.77
CA ALA A 349 10.92 14.92 3.47
C ALA A 349 11.95 16.06 3.59
N SER A 350 11.77 16.96 4.56
CA SER A 350 12.70 18.04 4.88
C SER A 350 14.04 17.48 5.37
N TYR A 351 15.10 17.56 4.55
CA TYR A 351 16.42 16.97 4.87
C TYR A 351 16.92 17.31 6.29
N ALA A 352 16.91 18.59 6.67
CA ALA A 352 17.38 19.04 7.99
C ALA A 352 16.44 18.62 9.14
N MET A 353 15.12 18.68 8.94
CA MET A 353 14.19 18.26 9.99
C MET A 353 14.19 16.74 10.17
N ASN A 354 14.42 15.97 9.08
CA ASN A 354 14.52 14.52 9.16
C ASN A 354 15.61 14.09 10.15
N ALA A 355 16.76 14.78 10.20
CA ALA A 355 17.82 14.49 11.15
C ALA A 355 17.34 14.52 12.63
N MET A 356 16.30 15.31 12.94
CA MET A 356 15.72 15.41 14.28
C MET A 356 14.72 14.29 14.59
N VAL A 357 14.10 13.70 13.57
CA VAL A 357 12.98 12.74 13.73
C VAL A 357 13.30 11.33 13.22
N HIS A 358 14.42 11.14 12.51
CA HIS A 358 14.84 9.88 11.92
C HIS A 358 14.94 8.77 12.99
N ASN A 359 14.39 7.58 12.70
CA ASN A 359 14.34 6.43 13.61
C ASN A 359 13.69 6.70 14.99
N THR A 360 12.95 7.79 15.16
CA THR A 360 12.15 8.03 16.37
C THR A 360 10.70 7.54 16.19
N ALA A 361 9.92 7.56 17.27
CA ALA A 361 8.49 7.23 17.22
C ALA A 361 7.67 8.15 16.29
N TRP A 362 8.20 9.33 15.92
CA TRP A 362 7.59 10.22 14.92
C TRP A 362 7.33 9.49 13.60
N VAL A 363 8.31 8.74 13.09
CA VAL A 363 8.21 8.03 11.81
C VAL A 363 7.09 6.98 11.87
N SER A 364 7.02 6.24 12.97
CA SER A 364 5.94 5.28 13.19
C SER A 364 4.58 5.97 13.28
N GLY A 365 4.45 7.07 14.03
CA GLY A 365 3.21 7.83 14.15
C GLY A 365 2.73 8.40 12.81
N HIS A 366 3.62 9.07 12.07
CA HIS A 366 3.37 9.54 10.71
C HIS A 366 2.82 8.43 9.82
N PHE A 367 3.54 7.31 9.78
CA PHE A 367 3.22 6.23 8.87
C PHE A 367 1.94 5.50 9.29
N HIS A 368 1.65 5.33 10.59
CA HIS A 368 0.38 4.76 11.04
C HIS A 368 -0.82 5.64 10.67
N LEU A 369 -0.69 6.97 10.70
CA LEU A 369 -1.74 7.89 10.26
C LEU A 369 -2.04 7.71 8.75
N ILE A 370 -1.00 7.66 7.91
CA ILE A 370 -1.18 7.43 6.47
C ILE A 370 -1.67 6.00 6.20
N PHE A 371 -0.94 5.01 6.66
CA PHE A 371 -1.15 3.62 6.26
C PHE A 371 -2.35 3.00 6.98
N ALA A 372 -2.32 2.92 8.31
CA ALA A 372 -3.44 2.33 9.05
C ALA A 372 -4.67 3.26 9.04
N GLY A 373 -4.45 4.55 9.30
CA GLY A 373 -5.51 5.55 9.43
C GLY A 373 -6.24 5.86 8.13
N THR A 374 -5.53 5.94 6.99
CA THR A 374 -6.15 6.21 5.68
C THR A 374 -6.28 4.95 4.83
N VAL A 375 -5.17 4.27 4.50
CA VAL A 375 -5.18 3.18 3.52
C VAL A 375 -6.00 1.98 4.00
N ILE A 376 -5.70 1.45 5.18
CA ILE A 376 -6.39 0.26 5.69
C ILE A 376 -7.86 0.54 6.02
N THR A 377 -8.17 1.72 6.58
CA THR A 377 -9.56 2.17 6.77
C THR A 377 -10.35 2.14 5.44
N LEU A 378 -9.76 2.62 4.35
CA LEU A 378 -10.41 2.60 3.03
C LEU A 378 -10.47 1.20 2.43
N TYR A 379 -9.52 0.31 2.73
CA TYR A 379 -9.62 -1.10 2.34
C TYR A 379 -10.82 -1.78 2.98
N PHE A 380 -11.08 -1.52 4.27
CA PHE A 380 -12.29 -1.99 4.94
C PHE A 380 -13.55 -1.38 4.31
N ALA A 381 -13.55 -0.08 4.01
CA ALA A 381 -14.69 0.58 3.37
C ALA A 381 -14.99 -0.01 1.97
N ILE A 382 -13.95 -0.30 1.18
CA ILE A 382 -14.07 -1.00 -0.10
C ILE A 382 -14.66 -2.38 0.11
N ALA A 383 -14.06 -3.19 1.00
CA ALA A 383 -14.52 -4.55 1.25
C ALA A 383 -15.98 -4.58 1.70
N TYR A 384 -16.37 -3.70 2.62
CA TYR A 384 -17.74 -3.55 3.08
C TYR A 384 -18.70 -3.20 1.94
N ARG A 385 -18.33 -2.25 1.07
CA ARG A 385 -19.13 -1.89 -0.11
C ARG A 385 -19.27 -3.06 -1.09
N LEU A 386 -18.20 -3.83 -1.30
CA LEU A 386 -18.19 -4.92 -2.28
C LEU A 386 -18.83 -6.21 -1.75
N TRP A 387 -18.88 -6.39 -0.42
CA TRP A 387 -19.29 -7.63 0.23
C TRP A 387 -20.63 -8.19 -0.27
N PRO A 388 -21.72 -7.40 -0.41
CA PRO A 388 -23.00 -7.92 -0.90
C PRO A 388 -22.92 -8.39 -2.35
N SER A 389 -22.17 -7.69 -3.20
CA SER A 389 -21.99 -8.08 -4.60
C SER A 389 -21.18 -9.37 -4.76
N LEU A 390 -20.24 -9.61 -3.84
CA LEU A 390 -19.34 -10.76 -3.84
C LEU A 390 -19.99 -12.01 -3.23
N THR A 391 -20.79 -11.85 -2.17
CA THR A 391 -21.30 -12.97 -1.36
C THR A 391 -22.81 -13.17 -1.44
N GLY A 392 -23.57 -12.17 -1.92
CA GLY A 392 -25.03 -12.15 -1.86
C GLY A 392 -25.60 -11.87 -0.46
N LYS A 393 -24.76 -11.47 0.51
CA LYS A 393 -25.13 -11.22 1.91
C LYS A 393 -24.94 -9.76 2.30
#